data_AF-A0A1R1AKK6-F1
#
_entry.id   AF-A0A1R1AKK6-F1
#
_cell.length_a   1.000
_cell.length_b   1.000
_cell.length_c   1.000
_cell.angle_alpha   90.00
_cell.angle_beta   90.00
_cell.angle_gamma   90.00
#
_symmetry.space_group_name_H-M   'P 1'
#
loop_
_entity.id
_entity.type
_entity.pdbx_description
1 polymer ?
#
loop_
_entity_poly.entity_id
_entity_poly.type
_entity_poly.pdbx_seq_one_letter_code
_entity_poly.pdbx_strand_id
1 'polypeptide(L)'
;MDWNNKTWEFEDEAYSPKRKFNNKGSQWHPHIIGSFYSFRNSKVVEFESLNERLFYYFLELERDVVRYFVQPIQVPILTDKKEWFHIPDVLVFRQGSQPALIQIK
;
A
#
# COMPACT_ATOMS: atom_id res chain seq x y z
N MET A 1 -10.51 16.79 -2.12
CA MET A 1 -11.48 16.33 -1.10
C MET A 1 -10.96 16.70 0.29
N ASP A 2 -11.85 16.91 1.25
CA ASP A 2 -11.47 17.15 2.65
C ASP A 2 -11.62 15.85 3.45
N TRP A 3 -10.51 15.37 4.02
CA TRP A 3 -10.45 14.10 4.76
C TRP A 3 -10.34 14.28 6.28
N ASN A 4 -10.31 15.52 6.78
CA ASN A 4 -9.98 15.81 8.19
C ASN A 4 -10.99 15.26 9.20
N ASN A 5 -12.27 15.09 8.81
CA ASN A 5 -13.34 14.64 9.70
C ASN A 5 -13.80 13.20 9.41
N LYS A 6 -12.99 12.43 8.67
CA LYS A 6 -13.36 11.08 8.26
C LYS A 6 -12.94 10.04 9.29
N THR A 7 -13.87 9.15 9.66
CA THR A 7 -13.57 7.92 10.39
C THR A 7 -13.02 6.88 9.39
N TRP A 8 -11.93 6.21 9.77
CA TRP A 8 -11.17 5.31 8.89
C TRP A 8 -11.47 3.83 9.09
N GLU A 9 -12.44 3.51 9.96
CA GLU A 9 -12.76 2.14 10.37
C GLU A 9 -13.14 1.26 9.18
N PHE A 10 -13.97 1.80 8.28
CA PHE A 10 -14.37 1.10 7.06
C PHE A 10 -13.19 0.86 6.12
N GLU A 11 -12.37 1.88 5.88
CA GLU A 11 -11.19 1.76 5.00
C GLU A 11 -10.12 0.85 5.57
N ASP A 12 -9.92 0.84 6.89
CA ASP A 12 -8.99 -0.06 7.55
C ASP A 12 -9.37 -1.53 7.34
N GLU A 13 -10.66 -1.85 7.38
CA GLU A 13 -11.17 -3.19 7.08
C GLU A 13 -11.09 -3.48 5.57
N ALA A 14 -11.64 -2.59 4.75
CA ALA A 14 -11.77 -2.76 3.30
C ALA A 14 -10.40 -2.89 2.62
N TYR A 15 -9.44 -2.04 3.00
CA TYR A 15 -8.11 -1.93 2.40
C TYR A 15 -7.01 -2.58 3.24
N SER A 16 -7.39 -3.50 4.13
CA SER A 16 -6.45 -4.42 4.75
C SER A 16 -5.59 -5.15 3.69
N PRO A 17 -4.29 -5.39 3.95
CA PRO A 17 -3.40 -6.04 2.99
C PRO A 17 -3.97 -7.36 2.46
N LYS A 18 -4.14 -7.45 1.13
CA LYS A 18 -4.81 -8.60 0.46
C LYS A 18 -3.86 -9.70 0.01
N ARG A 19 -2.55 -9.46 0.05
CA ARG A 19 -1.53 -10.46 -0.26
C ARG A 19 -0.94 -10.96 1.05
N LYS A 20 -0.75 -12.27 1.16
CA LYS A 20 0.08 -12.83 2.22
C LYS A 20 1.54 -12.63 1.84
N PHE A 21 2.29 -12.07 2.78
CA PHE A 21 3.73 -11.94 2.72
C PHE A 21 4.36 -13.26 2.26
N ASN A 22 5.15 -13.24 1.18
CA ASN A 22 5.67 -14.49 0.61
C ASN A 22 7.16 -14.40 0.29
N ASN A 23 7.96 -15.22 0.99
CA ASN A 23 9.41 -15.32 0.81
C ASN A 23 9.82 -16.17 -0.41
N LYS A 24 8.92 -16.36 -1.39
CA LYS A 24 9.19 -17.15 -2.60
C LYS A 24 10.32 -16.50 -3.40
N GLY A 25 11.46 -17.19 -3.49
CA GLY A 25 12.65 -16.71 -4.20
C GLY A 25 13.79 -16.23 -3.30
N SER A 26 13.58 -16.17 -1.98
CA SER A 26 14.59 -15.78 -0.98
C SER A 26 15.84 -16.64 -0.93
N GLN A 27 15.75 -17.86 -1.44
CA GLN A 27 16.91 -18.73 -1.62
C GLN A 27 17.87 -18.25 -2.72
N TRP A 28 17.41 -17.41 -3.65
CA TRP A 28 18.20 -16.93 -4.80
C TRP A 28 18.55 -15.44 -4.71
N HIS A 29 17.71 -14.64 -4.06
CA HIS A 29 17.92 -13.21 -3.91
C HIS A 29 17.61 -12.80 -2.46
N PRO A 30 18.49 -12.05 -1.77
CA PRO A 30 18.16 -11.51 -0.47
C PRO A 30 16.99 -10.53 -0.60
N HIS A 31 15.80 -10.92 -0.13
CA HIS A 31 14.68 -10.00 -0.05
C HIS A 31 14.88 -9.08 1.14
N ILE A 32 14.81 -7.77 0.89
CA ILE A 32 14.82 -6.77 1.95
C ILE A 32 13.38 -6.58 2.39
N ILE A 33 13.02 -7.40 3.37
CA ILE A 33 11.71 -7.45 4.00
C ILE A 33 11.83 -6.80 5.37
N GLY A 34 10.84 -6.00 5.73
CA GLY A 34 10.76 -5.49 7.07
C GLY A 34 9.45 -4.78 7.32
N SER A 35 9.38 -4.15 8.49
CA SER A 35 8.23 -3.35 8.88
C SER A 35 8.66 -2.16 9.70
N PHE A 36 7.81 -1.14 9.75
CA PHE A 36 7.98 0.02 10.61
C PHE A 36 6.63 0.54 11.10
N TYR A 37 6.62 1.26 12.22
CA TYR A 37 5.42 1.90 12.71
C TYR A 37 5.12 3.17 11.91
N SER A 38 3.98 3.21 11.23
CA SER A 38 3.48 4.38 10.52
C SER A 38 2.68 5.26 11.47
N PHE A 39 3.07 6.53 11.59
CA PHE A 39 2.32 7.49 12.38
C PHE A 39 1.07 7.95 11.65
N ARG A 40 1.09 7.97 10.30
CA ARG A 40 -0.07 8.29 9.47
C ARG A 40 -1.19 7.27 9.60
N ASN A 41 -0.82 6.00 9.72
CA ASN A 41 -1.78 4.90 9.76
C ASN A 41 -2.01 4.36 11.18
N SER A 42 -1.26 4.86 12.17
CA SER A 42 -1.26 4.38 13.57
C SER A 42 -1.07 2.86 13.71
N LYS A 43 -0.34 2.23 12.78
CA LYS A 43 -0.13 0.78 12.70
C LYS A 43 1.20 0.42 12.09
N VAL A 44 1.62 -0.83 12.28
CA VAL A 44 2.80 -1.38 11.62
C VAL A 44 2.50 -1.58 10.14
N VAL A 45 3.39 -1.06 9.30
CA VAL A 45 3.37 -1.22 7.85
C VAL A 45 4.54 -2.08 7.43
N GLU A 46 4.28 -3.08 6.60
CA GLU A 46 5.27 -4.00 6.07
C GLU A 46 5.71 -3.56 4.66
N PHE A 47 6.94 -3.90 4.28
CA PHE A 47 7.50 -3.68 2.94
C PHE A 47 8.29 -4.91 2.48
N GLU A 48 8.26 -5.17 1.18
CA GLU A 48 8.90 -6.29 0.49
C GLU A 48 10.13 -5.85 -0.34
N SER A 49 10.40 -4.54 -0.43
CA SER A 49 11.58 -4.01 -1.10
C SER A 49 12.09 -2.69 -0.49
N LEU A 50 13.33 -2.32 -0.85
CA LEU A 50 13.89 -1.00 -0.50
C LEU A 50 13.15 0.16 -1.17
N ASN A 51 12.66 -0.03 -2.40
CA ASN A 51 11.90 1.00 -3.11
C ASN A 51 10.57 1.26 -2.41
N GLU A 52 9.87 0.20 -1.98
CA GLU A 52 8.65 0.33 -1.18
C GLU A 52 8.93 1.04 0.14
N ARG A 53 9.98 0.62 0.87
CA ARG A 53 10.37 1.28 2.12
C ARG A 53 10.62 2.78 1.93
N LEU A 54 11.42 3.14 0.92
CA LEU A 54 11.75 4.53 0.64
C LEU A 54 10.49 5.33 0.25
N PHE A 55 9.62 4.73 -0.56
CA PHE A 55 8.36 5.35 -0.94
C PHE A 55 7.46 5.61 0.27
N TYR A 56 7.31 4.64 1.17
CA TYR A 56 6.51 4.80 2.38
C TYR A 56 7.09 5.87 3.31
N TYR A 57 8.42 6.01 3.39
CA TYR A 57 9.03 7.12 4.11
C TYR A 57 8.69 8.49 3.51
N PHE A 58 8.64 8.61 2.17
CA PHE A 58 8.15 9.84 1.56
C PHE A 58 6.69 10.13 1.90
N LEU A 59 5.82 9.10 1.96
CA LEU A 59 4.43 9.27 2.38
C LEU A 59 4.30 9.72 3.84
N GLU A 60 5.14 9.23 4.74
CA GLU A 60 5.15 9.69 6.14
C GLU A 60 5.51 11.18 6.26
N LEU A 61 6.49 11.62 5.45
CA LEU A 61 7.01 12.99 5.47
C LEU A 61 6.12 13.99 4.71
N GLU A 62 5.41 13.54 3.69
CA GLU A 62 4.53 14.39 2.87
C GLU A 62 3.38 14.95 3.73
N ARG A 63 3.27 16.28 3.79
CA ARG A 63 2.30 16.95 4.70
C ARG A 63 0.85 16.69 4.31
N ASP A 64 0.61 16.59 3.01
CA ASP A 64 -0.73 16.46 2.44
C ASP A 64 -1.24 15.01 2.49
N VAL A 65 -0.37 14.04 2.79
CA VAL A 65 -0.78 12.64 2.98
C VAL A 65 -1.49 12.50 4.32
N VAL A 66 -2.74 12.08 4.24
CA VAL A 66 -3.59 11.83 5.42
C VAL A 66 -3.48 10.38 5.85
N ARG A 67 -3.53 9.44 4.89
CA ARG A 67 -3.47 8.00 5.16
C ARG A 67 -3.03 7.23 3.92
N TYR A 68 -2.50 6.02 4.12
CA TYR A 68 -2.21 5.11 3.01
C TYR A 68 -2.39 3.64 3.42
N PHE A 69 -2.61 2.79 2.42
CA PHE A 69 -2.88 1.37 2.61
C PHE A 69 -2.01 0.54 1.67
N VAL A 70 -1.21 -0.34 2.24
CA VAL A 70 -0.31 -1.22 1.49
C VAL A 70 -1.05 -2.45 0.99
N GLN A 71 -0.82 -2.81 -0.27
CA GLN A 71 -1.42 -3.95 -0.96
C GLN A 71 -2.95 -4.04 -0.78
N PRO A 72 -3.70 -2.96 -1.05
CA PRO A 72 -5.01 -2.72 -0.43
C PRO A 72 -6.17 -3.45 -1.11
N ILE A 73 -6.06 -3.77 -2.40
CA ILE A 73 -7.16 -4.30 -3.21
C ILE A 73 -6.67 -5.33 -4.23
N GLN A 74 -7.59 -6.20 -4.65
CA GLN A 74 -7.41 -7.06 -5.81
C GLN A 74 -8.17 -6.45 -6.99
N VAL A 75 -7.48 -6.16 -8.08
CA VAL A 75 -8.02 -5.63 -9.32
C VAL A 75 -8.05 -6.77 -10.34
N PRO A 76 -9.23 -7.21 -10.81
CA PRO A 76 -9.32 -8.20 -11.87
C PRO A 76 -8.81 -7.58 -13.18
N ILE A 77 -7.84 -8.24 -13.80
CA ILE A 77 -7.31 -7.88 -15.11
C ILE A 77 -7.81 -8.92 -16.11
N LEU A 78 -8.73 -8.47 -16.96
CA LEU A 78 -9.27 -9.24 -18.06
C LEU A 78 -8.45 -8.93 -19.32
N THR A 79 -7.77 -9.95 -19.83
CA THR A 79 -7.15 -9.91 -21.16
C THR A 79 -7.75 -11.01 -22.01
N ASP A 80 -7.71 -10.86 -23.34
CA ASP A 80 -8.29 -11.81 -24.31
C ASP A 80 -7.87 -13.28 -24.09
N LYS A 81 -6.79 -13.53 -23.35
CA LYS A 81 -6.18 -14.85 -23.16
C LYS A 81 -6.19 -15.35 -21.72
N LYS A 82 -6.42 -14.49 -20.72
CA LYS A 82 -6.34 -14.89 -19.30
C LYS A 82 -6.94 -13.85 -18.37
N GLU A 83 -7.63 -14.36 -17.34
CA GLU A 83 -8.02 -13.60 -16.17
C GLU A 83 -6.97 -13.79 -15.06
N TRP A 84 -6.52 -12.69 -14.48
CA TRP A 84 -5.65 -12.71 -13.31
C TRP A 84 -5.92 -11.50 -12.42
N PHE A 85 -5.57 -11.61 -11.14
CA PHE A 85 -5.73 -10.52 -10.18
C PHE A 85 -4.42 -9.77 -10.01
N HIS A 86 -4.45 -8.46 -10.24
CA HIS A 86 -3.39 -7.55 -9.88
C HIS A 86 -3.64 -6.98 -8.49
N ILE A 87 -2.59 -6.87 -7.67
CA ILE A 87 -2.66 -6.20 -6.38
C ILE A 87 -1.68 -5.02 -6.46
N PRO A 88 -2.20 -3.77 -6.56
CA PRO A 88 -1.37 -2.57 -6.51
C PRO A 88 -0.62 -2.46 -5.19
N ASP A 89 0.53 -1.81 -5.17
CA ASP A 89 1.37 -1.77 -3.96
C ASP A 89 0.83 -0.84 -2.87
N VAL A 90 0.23 0.29 -3.24
CA VAL A 90 -0.29 1.24 -2.23
C VAL A 90 -1.45 2.11 -2.74
N LEU A 91 -2.44 2.34 -1.87
CA LEU A 91 -3.49 3.35 -2.05
C LEU A 91 -3.19 4.53 -1.13
N VAL A 92 -3.14 5.75 -1.66
CA VAL A 92 -2.79 6.96 -0.91
C VAL A 92 -3.95 7.96 -0.90
N PHE A 93 -4.29 8.45 0.28
CA PHE A 93 -5.25 9.52 0.50
C PHE A 93 -4.51 10.83 0.79
N ARG A 94 -4.68 11.81 -0.10
CA ARG A 94 -4.12 13.15 0.04
C ARG A 94 -5.21 14.18 0.25
N GLN A 95 -4.96 15.15 1.12
CA GLN A 95 -5.82 16.30 1.30
C GLN A 95 -5.95 17.08 -0.01
N GLY A 96 -7.15 17.55 -0.32
CA GLY A 96 -7.42 18.28 -1.56
C GLY A 96 -7.56 17.39 -2.81
N SER A 97 -7.06 16.14 -2.80
CA SER A 97 -7.00 15.28 -3.98
C SER A 97 -7.90 14.06 -3.90
N GLN A 98 -8.11 13.38 -5.03
CA GLN A 98 -8.72 12.05 -5.07
C GLN A 98 -7.72 10.99 -4.60
N PRO A 99 -8.18 9.86 -4.01
CA PRO A 99 -7.30 8.76 -3.64
C PRO A 99 -6.60 8.17 -4.88
N ALA A 100 -5.32 7.82 -4.74
CA ALA A 100 -4.50 7.33 -5.85
C ALA A 100 -3.97 5.92 -5.56
N LEU A 101 -4.19 5.00 -6.49
CA LEU A 101 -3.54 3.69 -6.52
C LEU A 101 -2.20 3.80 -7.23
N ILE A 102 -1.14 3.30 -6.58
CA ILE A 102 0.23 3.45 -7.03
C ILE A 102 0.89 2.06 -7.07
N GLN A 103 1.61 1.81 -8.17
CA GLN A 103 2.51 0.69 -8.34
C GLN A 103 3.95 1.21 -8.31
N ILE A 104 4.75 0.70 -7.40
CA ILE A 104 6.17 1.01 -7.22
C ILE A 104 6.96 0.05 -8.13
N LYS A 105 7.98 0.57 -8.83
CA LYS A 105 8.83 -0.18 -9.76
C LYS A 105 10.30 0.05 -9.45
#